data_AF-I2G636-F1
#
_entry.id   AF-I2G636-F1
#
_cell.length_a   1.000
_cell.length_b   1.000
_cell.length_c   1.000
_cell.angle_alpha   90.00
_cell.angle_beta   90.00
_cell.angle_gamma   90.00
#
_symmetry.space_group_name_H-M   'P 1'
#
loop_
_entity.id
_entity.type
_entity.pdbx_description
1 polymer ?
#
loop_
_entity_poly.entity_id
_entity_poly.type
_entity_poly.pdbx_seq_one_letter_code
_entity_poly.pdbx_strand_id
1 'polypeptide(L)' 'MAFSTSDRFVNSCMAVTCEKCGKTTWKGCGRHIDAVFANVSKEQQCTCPRS' A
#
# COMPACT_ATOMS: atom_id res chain seq x y z
N MET A 1 -6.77 13.98 -20.94
CA MET A 1 -6.14 14.61 -19.77
C MET A 1 -5.47 13.49 -18.98
N ALA A 2 -4.15 13.41 -19.07
CA ALA A 2 -3.35 12.37 -18.43
C ALA A 2 -3.51 12.45 -16.91
N PHE A 3 -3.62 11.29 -16.29
CA PHE A 3 -3.79 11.05 -14.87
C PHE A 3 -3.01 12.04 -14.00
N SER A 4 -3.73 13.05 -13.53
CA SER A 4 -3.30 14.00 -12.52
C SER A 4 -2.76 13.27 -11.28
N THR A 5 -1.67 13.82 -10.69
CA THR A 5 -1.22 13.63 -9.29
C THR A 5 -0.30 12.44 -8.91
N SER A 6 0.58 11.96 -9.80
CA SER A 6 1.59 10.95 -9.42
C SER A 6 2.86 11.48 -8.71
N ASP A 7 3.01 12.77 -8.42
CA ASP A 7 4.34 13.34 -8.09
C ASP A 7 4.41 14.27 -6.86
N ARG A 8 3.48 14.21 -5.89
CA ARG A 8 3.67 14.95 -4.62
C ARG A 8 3.40 14.17 -3.33
N PHE A 9 3.10 12.87 -3.43
CA PHE A 9 3.06 11.94 -2.29
C PHE A 9 3.92 10.68 -2.51
N VAL A 10 5.03 10.81 -3.26
CA VAL A 10 5.97 9.71 -3.54
C VAL A 10 6.69 9.22 -2.27
N ASN A 11 6.60 9.96 -1.16
CA ASN A 11 7.28 9.67 0.10
C ASN A 11 6.37 9.26 1.26
N SER A 12 5.12 8.85 1.01
CA SER A 12 4.26 8.29 2.07
C SER A 12 3.69 6.97 1.61
N CYS A 13 3.96 5.88 2.36
CA CYS A 13 3.17 4.67 2.23
C CYS A 13 1.94 4.83 3.11
N MET A 14 0.76 4.61 2.55
CA MET A 14 -0.50 4.57 3.30
C MET A 14 -1.05 3.14 3.30
N ALA A 15 -1.65 2.74 4.43
CA ALA A 15 -2.42 1.50 4.54
C ALA A 15 -3.72 1.65 3.72
N VAL A 16 -3.96 0.73 2.80
CA VAL A 16 -5.19 0.67 1.99
C VAL A 16 -5.66 -0.76 1.90
N THR A 17 -6.95 -0.98 1.62
CA THR A 17 -7.49 -2.33 1.44
C THR A 17 -7.25 -2.81 0.01
N CYS A 18 -6.80 -4.05 -0.15
CA CYS A 18 -6.63 -4.67 -1.45
C CYS A 18 -7.98 -5.06 -2.03
N GLU A 19 -8.26 -4.62 -3.25
CA GLU A 19 -9.52 -4.90 -3.94
C GLU A 19 -9.62 -6.36 -4.41
N LYS A 20 -8.48 -7.05 -4.60
CA LYS A 20 -8.44 -8.45 -5.04
C LYS A 20 -8.72 -9.46 -3.92
N CYS A 21 -8.22 -9.18 -2.71
CA CYS A 21 -8.28 -10.13 -1.59
C CYS A 21 -8.95 -9.58 -0.32
N GLY A 22 -9.31 -8.30 -0.29
CA GLY A 22 -9.91 -7.64 0.87
C GLY A 22 -8.96 -7.40 2.04
N LYS A 23 -7.67 -7.73 1.91
CA LYS A 23 -6.67 -7.60 2.97
C LYS A 23 -5.99 -6.23 2.99
N THR A 24 -5.38 -5.86 4.11
CA THR A 24 -4.62 -4.62 4.24
C THR A 24 -3.31 -4.69 3.44
N THR A 25 -3.14 -3.75 2.54
CA THR A 25 -1.95 -3.55 1.70
C THR A 25 -1.43 -2.13 1.85
N TRP A 26 -0.32 -1.80 1.19
CA TRP A 26 0.23 -0.45 1.18
C TRP A 26 0.23 0.12 -0.23
N LYS A 27 -0.04 1.43 -0.32
CA LYS A 27 0.09 2.20 -1.55
C LYS A 27 1.11 3.31 -1.33
N GLY A 28 2.17 3.32 -2.13
CA GLY A 28 3.30 4.27 -2.00
C GLY A 28 4.61 3.66 -2.52
N CYS A 29 5.74 4.29 -2.18
CA CYS A 29 7.08 3.92 -2.65
C CYS A 29 7.70 2.66 -2.01
N GLY A 30 7.03 2.03 -1.04
CA GLY A 30 7.54 0.85 -0.33
C GLY A 30 8.59 1.14 0.74
N ARG A 31 9.15 2.36 0.79
CA ARG A 31 10.17 2.73 1.79
C ARG A 31 9.62 2.90 3.21
N HIS A 32 8.30 3.07 3.35
CA HIS A 32 7.60 3.19 4.63
C HIS A 32 6.68 1.99 4.91
N ILE A 33 6.89 0.88 4.21
CA ILE A 33 6.09 -0.35 4.35
C ILE A 33 6.16 -0.94 5.76
N ASP A 34 7.31 -0.81 6.42
CA ASP A 34 7.53 -1.31 7.78
C ASP A 34 6.62 -0.61 8.80
N ALA A 35 6.51 0.73 8.70
CA ALA A 35 5.60 1.50 9.52
C ALA A 35 4.12 1.20 9.24
N VAL A 36 3.77 0.89 7.98
CA VAL A 36 2.41 0.48 7.60
C VAL A 36 2.08 -0.90 8.18
N PHE A 37 3.02 -1.84 8.12
CA PHE A 37 2.83 -3.18 8.63
C PHE A 37 3.10 -3.33 10.14
N ALA A 38 3.69 -2.34 10.79
CA ALA A 38 3.85 -2.31 12.25
C ALA A 38 2.50 -2.44 12.98
N ASN A 39 1.42 -1.92 12.38
CA ASN A 39 0.07 -1.98 12.92
C ASN A 39 -0.79 -3.09 12.29
N VAL A 40 -0.23 -3.92 11.40
CA VAL A 40 -0.98 -4.92 10.63
C VAL A 40 -0.32 -6.29 10.80
N SER A 41 -0.99 -7.18 11.53
CA SER A 41 -0.56 -8.57 11.72
C SER A 41 -0.44 -9.33 10.39
N LYS A 42 0.51 -10.26 10.28
CA LYS A 42 0.79 -11.03 9.04
C LYS A 42 -0.45 -11.65 8.37
N GLU A 43 -1.44 -12.07 9.15
CA GLU A 43 -2.71 -12.62 8.61
C GLU A 43 -3.53 -11.61 7.81
N GLN A 44 -3.47 -10.33 8.21
CA GLN A 44 -4.18 -9.22 7.57
C GLN A 44 -3.36 -8.56 6.46
N GLN A 45 -2.11 -8.97 6.26
CA GLN A 45 -1.26 -8.45 5.19
C GLN A 45 -1.65 -9.08 3.85
N CYS A 46 -1.79 -8.24 2.83
CA CYS A 46 -2.00 -8.68 1.47
C CYS A 46 -0.72 -9.38 0.96
N THR A 47 -0.87 -10.63 0.53
CA THR A 47 0.20 -11.46 -0.06
C THR A 47 0.04 -11.60 -1.58
N CYS A 48 -0.88 -10.86 -2.20
CA CYS A 48 -1.11 -10.98 -3.63
C CYS A 48 0.12 -10.52 -4.43
N PRO A 49 0.50 -11.24 -5.49
CA PRO A 49 1.51 -10.77 -6.43
C PRO A 49 0.99 -9.50 -7.10
N ARG A 50 1.77 -8.43 -7.01
CA ARG A 50 1.46 -7.12 -7.58
C ARG A 50 1.62 -7.20 -9.10
N SER A 51 0.61 -7.74 -9.79
CA SER A 51 0.49 -7.72 -11.25
C SER A 51 -0.57 -6.72 -11.69
#